data_AF-A0A5D6YA05-F1
#
_entry.id   AF-A0A5D6YA05-F1
#
_cell.length_a   1.000
_cell.length_b   1.000
_cell.length_c   1.000
_cell.angle_alpha   90.00
_cell.angle_beta   90.00
_cell.angle_gamma   90.00
#
_symmetry.space_group_name_H-M   'P 1'
#
loop_
_entity.id
_entity.type
_entity.pdbx_description
1 polymer ?
#
loop_
_entity_poly.entity_id
_entity_poly.type
_entity_poly.pdbx_seq_one_letter_code
_entity_poly.pdbx_strand_id
1 'polypeptide(L)'
;MVTDLQGVVMPAAGASATAAKKTIVLTDSAIHCTANTRFGRTNLGVKGMALFFESHECNQVCAALHLKVPSDQELAAMTVE
;
A
#
# COMPACT_ATOMS: atom_id res chain seq x y z
N MET A 1 -4.49 6.22 1.93
CA MET A 1 -3.66 5.14 1.40
C MET A 1 -2.62 4.78 2.44
N VAL A 2 -2.52 3.51 2.83
CA VAL A 2 -1.54 3.04 3.81
C VAL A 2 -0.32 2.52 3.05
N THR A 3 0.86 3.00 3.41
CA THR A 3 2.16 2.66 2.81
C THR A 3 3.18 2.36 3.92
N ASP A 4 4.44 2.13 3.55
CA ASP A 4 5.52 1.76 4.48
C ASP A 4 5.21 0.48 5.27
N LEU A 5 4.77 -0.57 4.55
CA LEU A 5 4.40 -1.86 5.15
C LEU A 5 5.66 -2.65 5.52
N GLN A 6 6.29 -2.27 6.63
CA GLN A 6 7.49 -2.88 7.17
C GLN A 6 7.20 -3.71 8.44
N GLY A 7 8.01 -4.74 8.68
CA GLY A 7 7.84 -5.63 9.83
C GLY A 7 8.42 -7.02 9.58
N VAL A 8 7.79 -8.05 10.17
CA VAL A 8 8.29 -9.43 10.16
C VAL A 8 7.27 -10.41 9.60
N VAL A 9 7.76 -11.40 8.84
CA VAL A 9 6.97 -12.53 8.36
C VAL A 9 7.22 -13.72 9.27
N MET A 10 6.17 -14.22 9.90
CA MET A 10 6.21 -15.36 10.82
C MET A 10 5.41 -16.54 10.25
N PRO A 11 5.71 -17.78 10.65
CA PRO A 11 4.77 -18.88 10.47
C PRO A 11 3.44 -18.55 11.14
N ALA A 12 2.32 -18.90 10.52
CA ALA A 12 1.03 -18.74 11.18
C ALA A 12 0.96 -19.65 12.41
N ALA A 13 0.43 -19.13 13.51
CA ALA A 13 0.26 -19.90 14.75
C ALA A 13 -0.57 -21.16 14.47
N GLY A 14 0.00 -22.33 14.75
CA GLY A 14 -0.64 -23.64 14.51
C GLY A 14 -0.55 -24.16 13.08
N ALA A 15 0.28 -23.58 12.19
CA ALA A 15 0.47 -24.10 10.84
C ALA A 15 1.14 -25.49 10.84
N SER A 16 0.42 -26.50 10.33
CA SER A 16 0.97 -27.82 10.02
C SER A 16 1.99 -27.72 8.87
N ALA A 17 3.01 -28.58 8.89
CA ALA A 17 4.11 -28.63 7.92
C ALA A 17 3.66 -28.78 6.44
N THR A 18 2.40 -29.11 6.19
CA THR A 18 1.85 -29.40 4.85
C THR A 18 1.22 -28.20 4.14
N ALA A 19 0.98 -27.08 4.83
CA ALA A 19 0.53 -25.83 4.21
C ALA A 19 1.04 -24.64 5.03
N ALA A 20 2.17 -24.08 4.63
CA ALA A 20 2.83 -22.98 5.35
C ALA A 20 2.05 -21.66 5.17
N LYS A 21 0.93 -21.53 5.89
CA LYS A 21 0.26 -20.24 6.08
C LYS A 21 1.23 -19.32 6.82
N LYS A 22 1.43 -18.11 6.30
CA LYS A 22 2.30 -17.09 6.89
C LYS A 22 1.44 -16.00 7.53
N THR A 23 1.94 -15.44 8.64
CA THR A 23 1.40 -14.24 9.27
C THR A 23 2.42 -13.11 9.10
N ILE A 24 1.97 -11.93 8.72
CA ILE A 24 2.83 -10.75 8.61
C ILE A 24 2.47 -9.79 9.75
N VAL A 25 3.43 -9.43 10.58
CA VAL A 25 3.28 -8.45 11.66
C VAL A 25 3.97 -7.18 11.23
N LEU A 26 3.19 -6.10 11.06
CA LEU A 26 3.66 -4.82 10.55
C LEU A 26 3.76 -3.78 11.67
N THR A 27 4.65 -2.80 11.51
CA THR A 27 4.85 -1.67 12.42
C THR A 27 5.10 -0.38 11.63
N ASP A 28 4.86 0.77 12.27
CA ASP A 28 5.26 2.10 11.77
C ASP A 28 4.76 2.48 10.36
N SER A 29 3.53 2.10 10.02
CA SER A 29 2.94 2.41 8.71
C SER A 29 2.81 3.92 8.47
N ALA A 30 2.95 4.34 7.21
CA ALA A 30 2.63 5.70 6.76
C ALA A 30 1.22 5.79 6.19
N ILE A 31 0.57 6.94 6.31
CA ILE A 31 -0.77 7.19 5.74
C ILE A 31 -0.74 8.45 4.89
N HIS A 32 -0.95 8.28 3.58
CA HIS A 32 -1.21 9.39 2.66
C HIS A 32 -2.72 9.68 2.61
N CYS A 33 -3.12 10.94 2.74
CA CYS A 33 -4.51 11.37 2.60
C CYS A 33 -4.61 12.80 2.05
N THR A 34 -5.76 13.19 1.50
CA THR A 34 -5.97 14.53 0.91
C THR A 34 -5.83 15.69 1.92
N ALA A 35 -5.94 15.42 3.21
CA ALA A 35 -5.73 16.41 4.27
C ALA A 35 -4.28 16.34 4.79
N ASN A 36 -3.38 17.12 4.18
CA ASN A 36 -1.93 17.07 4.47
C ASN A 36 -1.54 17.38 5.93
N THR A 37 -2.44 17.95 6.73
CA THR A 37 -2.20 18.23 8.17
C THR A 37 -2.43 17.02 9.07
N ARG A 38 -2.97 15.91 8.56
CA ARG A 38 -3.19 14.66 9.31
C ARG A 38 -2.02 13.69 9.15
N PHE A 39 -1.86 12.78 10.11
CA PHE A 39 -0.94 11.64 10.07
C PHE A 39 0.57 11.98 10.01
N GLY A 40 0.93 13.21 10.39
CA GLY A 40 2.32 13.61 10.57
C GLY A 40 3.10 13.76 9.26
N ARG A 41 4.43 13.82 9.38
CA ARG A 41 5.33 14.19 8.28
C ARG A 41 5.42 13.17 7.15
N THR A 42 5.03 11.92 7.41
CA THR A 42 5.01 10.86 6.38
C THR A 42 3.78 10.94 5.48
N ASN A 43 2.80 11.80 5.80
CA ASN A 43 1.69 12.09 4.89
C ASN A 43 2.13 13.04 3.78
N LEU A 44 2.45 12.47 2.61
CA LEU A 44 2.80 13.21 1.39
C LEU A 44 1.57 13.56 0.52
N GLY A 45 0.36 13.46 1.06
CA GLY A 45 -0.85 13.86 0.34
C GLY A 45 -1.15 13.01 -0.89
N VAL A 46 -1.81 13.64 -1.88
CA VAL A 46 -2.08 13.03 -3.20
C VAL A 46 -0.80 12.70 -3.97
N LYS A 47 0.26 13.50 -3.79
CA LYS A 47 1.58 13.25 -4.36
C LYS A 47 2.16 11.91 -3.89
N GLY A 48 2.04 11.60 -2.60
CA GLY A 48 2.45 10.29 -2.06
C GLY A 48 1.66 9.12 -2.66
N MET A 49 0.38 9.32 -2.96
CA MET A 49 -0.44 8.30 -3.64
C MET A 49 0.02 8.09 -5.08
N ALA A 50 0.30 9.19 -5.81
CA ALA A 50 0.80 9.11 -7.19
C ALA A 50 2.13 8.35 -7.26
N LEU A 51 3.10 8.68 -6.39
CA LEU A 51 4.40 8.00 -6.31
C LEU A 51 4.27 6.49 -6.06
N PHE A 52 3.28 6.05 -5.28
CA PHE A 52 3.02 4.61 -5.14
C PHE A 52 2.60 4.00 -6.48
N PHE A 53 1.64 4.62 -7.18
CA PHE A 53 1.09 4.06 -8.41
C PHE A 53 2.05 4.14 -9.61
N GLU A 54 2.99 5.09 -9.63
CA GLU A 54 4.06 5.16 -10.64
C GLU A 54 4.91 3.89 -10.73
N SER A 55 5.06 3.15 -9.63
CA SER A 55 5.83 1.90 -9.56
C SER A 55 4.97 0.67 -9.27
N HIS A 56 3.64 0.83 -9.17
CA HIS A 56 2.77 -0.26 -8.79
C HIS A 56 2.45 -1.16 -9.98
N GLU A 57 2.91 -2.40 -9.91
CA GLU A 57 2.43 -3.48 -10.78
C GLU A 57 1.33 -4.27 -10.06
N CYS A 58 0.13 -4.25 -10.63
CA CYS A 58 -0.98 -5.08 -10.14
C CYS A 58 -0.56 -6.56 -10.18
N ASN A 59 -0.86 -7.30 -9.10
CA ASN A 59 -0.58 -8.72 -9.01
C ASN A 59 -1.87 -9.56 -8.97
N GLN A 60 -1.70 -10.87 -8.79
CA GLN A 60 -2.81 -11.82 -8.76
C GLN A 60 -3.86 -11.49 -7.68
N VAL A 61 -3.43 -10.93 -6.54
CA VAL A 61 -4.35 -10.50 -5.47
C VAL A 61 -5.15 -9.28 -5.92
N CYS A 62 -4.52 -8.27 -6.55
CA CYS A 62 -5.23 -7.10 -7.09
C CYS A 62 -6.30 -7.53 -8.12
N ALA A 63 -5.94 -8.46 -9.01
CA ALA A 63 -6.85 -8.99 -10.03
C ALA A 63 -8.02 -9.77 -9.41
N ALA A 64 -7.75 -10.64 -8.43
CA ALA A 64 -8.79 -11.40 -7.71
C ALA A 64 -9.75 -10.49 -6.93
N LEU A 65 -9.27 -9.33 -6.48
CA LEU A 65 -10.08 -8.31 -5.81
C LEU A 65 -10.74 -7.32 -6.79
N HIS A 66 -10.52 -7.46 -8.10
CA HIS A 66 -11.02 -6.56 -9.15
C HIS A 66 -10.69 -5.08 -8.90
N LEU A 67 -9.49 -4.81 -8.36
CA LEU A 67 -9.03 -3.45 -8.10
C LEU A 67 -8.62 -2.75 -9.40
N LYS A 68 -8.84 -1.43 -9.45
CA LYS A 68 -8.45 -0.58 -10.57
C LYS A 68 -7.32 0.35 -10.13
N VAL A 69 -6.34 0.53 -11.01
CA VAL A 69 -5.35 1.60 -10.88
C VAL A 69 -5.92 2.89 -11.47
N PRO A 70 -5.51 4.07 -10.98
CA PRO A 70 -5.84 5.32 -11.65
C PRO A 70 -5.31 5.33 -13.08
N SER A 71 -6.05 5.96 -13.98
CA SER A 71 -5.61 6.22 -15.35
C SER A 71 -4.44 7.20 -15.40
N ASP A 72 -3.71 7.23 -16.52
CA ASP A 72 -2.61 8.19 -16.72
C ASP A 72 -3.06 9.65 -16.53
N GLN A 73 -4.29 9.98 -16.94
CA GLN A 73 -4.86 11.32 -16.74
C GLN A 73 -5.11 11.61 -15.25
N GLU A 74 -5.61 10.63 -14.50
CA GLU A 74 -5.83 10.77 -13.05
C GLU A 74 -4.50 10.88 -12.30
N LEU A 75 -3.49 10.08 -12.66
CA LEU A 75 -2.15 10.18 -12.08
C LEU A 75 -1.51 11.54 -12.38
N ALA A 76 -1.60 12.01 -13.62
CA ALA A 76 -1.10 13.33 -14.00
C ALA A 76 -1.80 14.44 -13.20
N ALA A 77 -3.10 14.33 -12.94
CA ALA A 77 -3.84 15.30 -12.12
C ALA A 77 -3.44 15.29 -10.63
N MET A 78 -2.85 14.21 -10.12
CA MET A 78 -2.38 14.11 -8.72
C MET A 78 -1.00 14.73 -8.50
N THR A 79 -0.22 14.97 -9.57
CA THR A 79 1.16 15.46 -9.50
C THR A 79 1.32 16.95 -9.86
N VAL A 80 0.23 17.62 -10.27
CA VAL A 80 0.23 19.07 -10.49
C VAL A 80 0.16 19.79 -9.13
N GLU A 81 1.26 20.47 -8.77
CA GLU A 81 1.31 21.40 -7.63
C GLU A 81 0.70 22.77 -7.97
#